data_AF-A0A6A6X248-F1
#
_entry.id   AF-A0A6A6X248-F1
#
_cell.length_a   1.000
_cell.length_b   1.000
_cell.length_c   1.000
_cell.angle_alpha   90.00
_cell.angle_beta   90.00
_cell.angle_gamma   90.00
#
_symmetry.space_group_name_H-M   'P 1'
#
loop_
_entity.id
_entity.type
_entity.pdbx_description
1 polymer ?
#
loop_
_entity_poly.entity_id
_entity_poly.type
_entity_poly.pdbx_seq_one_letter_code
_entity_poly.pdbx_strand_id
1 'polypeptide(L)'
;MSRFTFWKGLADAVVGVILLAKPEIIYHSAVAKALHRLSGLRLPNPHPESQDAIGAQHAVAIMVVAVGLAHVRASWDRRALPAFVLMNALWSSFALLTVVLKPHRATSALLMTGINHAVFATTMIITTGVGVREMVGLAVDPKAKSA
;
A
#
# COMPACT_ATOMS: atom_id res chain seq x y z
N MET A 1 21.14 -2.99 -2.23
CA MET A 1 19.88 -2.34 -2.66
C MET A 1 18.88 -3.38 -3.13
N SER A 2 17.64 -3.35 -2.64
CA SER A 2 16.53 -4.19 -3.12
C SER A 2 15.85 -3.52 -4.32
N ARG A 3 16.10 -4.03 -5.54
CA ARG A 3 15.54 -3.47 -6.78
C ARG A 3 14.00 -3.48 -6.77
N PHE A 4 13.40 -4.56 -6.28
CA PHE A 4 11.95 -4.69 -6.21
C PHE A 4 11.33 -3.64 -5.28
N THR A 5 11.90 -3.49 -4.06
CA THR A 5 11.42 -2.51 -3.09
C THR A 5 11.56 -1.07 -3.61
N PHE A 6 12.65 -0.78 -4.34
CA PHE A 6 12.84 0.52 -4.99
C PHE A 6 11.73 0.82 -6.00
N TRP A 7 11.51 -0.07 -6.97
CA TRP A 7 10.52 0.14 -8.02
C TRP A 7 9.09 0.19 -7.49
N LYS A 8 8.77 -0.64 -6.50
CA LYS A 8 7.49 -0.57 -5.78
C LYS A 8 7.31 0.79 -5.11
N GLY A 9 8.31 1.26 -4.38
CA GLY A 9 8.26 2.56 -3.71
C GLY A 9 8.08 3.73 -4.68
N LEU A 10 8.78 3.69 -5.81
CA LEU A 10 8.61 4.67 -6.88
C LEU A 10 7.19 4.62 -7.47
N ALA A 11 6.66 3.42 -7.73
CA ALA A 11 5.31 3.25 -8.25
C ALA A 11 4.25 3.82 -7.29
N ASP A 12 4.37 3.55 -5.98
CA ASP A 12 3.49 4.15 -4.97
C ASP A 12 3.60 5.67 -4.97
N ALA A 13 4.81 6.22 -5.03
CA ALA A 13 5.00 7.67 -5.07
C ALA A 13 4.32 8.30 -6.30
N VAL A 14 4.47 7.68 -7.47
CA VAL A 14 3.79 8.09 -8.71
C VAL A 14 2.27 7.99 -8.56
N VAL A 15 1.75 6.89 -8.02
CA VAL A 15 0.31 6.71 -7.79
C VAL A 15 -0.23 7.78 -6.84
N GLY A 16 0.49 8.09 -5.76
CA GLY A 16 0.11 9.16 -4.83
C GLY A 16 0.09 10.54 -5.49
N VAL A 17 1.07 10.85 -6.34
CA VAL A 17 1.08 12.10 -7.13
C VAL A 17 -0.09 12.15 -8.13
N ILE A 18 -0.41 11.04 -8.78
CA ILE A 18 -1.58 10.96 -9.67
C ILE A 18 -2.86 11.17 -8.86
N LEU A 19 -2.99 10.57 -7.68
CA LEU A 19 -4.16 10.77 -6.81
C LEU A 19 -4.30 12.23 -6.33
N LEU A 20 -3.19 12.95 -6.15
CA LEU A 20 -3.20 14.38 -5.81
C LEU A 20 -3.64 15.26 -6.98
N ALA A 21 -3.17 14.96 -8.19
CA ALA A 21 -3.36 15.84 -9.35
C ALA A 21 -4.59 15.48 -10.19
N LYS A 22 -4.82 14.18 -10.40
CA LYS A 22 -5.81 13.59 -11.32
C LYS A 22 -6.30 12.22 -10.82
N PRO A 23 -7.04 12.17 -9.70
CA PRO A 23 -7.51 10.92 -9.08
C PRO A 23 -8.36 10.05 -10.03
N GLU A 24 -9.02 10.65 -11.02
CA GLU A 24 -9.81 9.96 -12.05
C GLU A 24 -9.01 8.92 -12.82
N ILE A 25 -7.69 9.12 -13.00
CA ILE A 25 -6.82 8.16 -13.70
C ILE A 25 -6.80 6.82 -12.96
N ILE A 26 -6.76 6.85 -11.63
CA ILE A 26 -6.72 5.65 -10.80
C ILE A 26 -8.13 5.14 -10.52
N TYR A 27 -9.03 6.01 -10.08
CA TYR A 27 -10.38 5.63 -9.64
C TYR A 27 -11.28 5.15 -10.78
N HIS A 28 -11.08 5.65 -12.00
CA HIS A 28 -11.81 5.21 -13.20
C HIS A 28 -10.96 4.36 -14.16
N SER A 29 -9.84 3.83 -13.68
CA SER A 29 -9.00 2.88 -14.41
C SER A 29 -9.78 1.63 -14.82
N ALA A 30 -9.28 0.92 -15.85
CA ALA A 30 -9.86 -0.33 -16.31
C ALA A 30 -9.94 -1.37 -15.17
N VAL A 31 -8.92 -1.43 -14.31
CA VAL A 31 -8.86 -2.34 -13.16
C VAL A 31 -9.93 -1.98 -12.13
N ALA A 32 -10.05 -0.70 -11.75
CA ALA A 32 -11.08 -0.27 -10.80
C ALA A 32 -12.51 -0.54 -11.31
N LYS A 33 -12.74 -0.37 -12.62
CA LYS A 33 -14.01 -0.69 -13.28
C LYS A 33 -14.28 -2.20 -13.34
N ALA A 34 -13.26 -3.01 -13.64
CA ALA A 34 -13.38 -4.46 -13.63
C ALA A 34 -13.71 -4.98 -12.22
N LEU A 35 -12.99 -4.50 -11.20
CA LEU A 35 -13.25 -4.85 -9.81
C LEU A 35 -14.63 -4.37 -9.35
N HIS A 36 -15.07 -3.18 -9.75
CA HIS A 36 -16.45 -2.73 -9.50
C HIS A 36 -17.47 -3.72 -10.06
N ARG A 37 -17.33 -4.14 -11.31
CA ARG A 37 -18.23 -5.11 -11.95
C ARG A 37 -18.22 -6.48 -11.28
N LEU A 38 -17.04 -6.95 -10.86
CA LEU A 38 -16.88 -8.28 -10.25
C LEU A 38 -17.31 -8.34 -8.78
N SER A 39 -17.08 -7.27 -8.01
CA SER A 39 -17.33 -7.25 -6.57
C SER A 39 -18.64 -6.55 -6.18
N GLY A 40 -19.24 -5.77 -7.08
CA GLY A 40 -20.37 -4.89 -6.77
C GLY A 40 -20.00 -3.65 -5.94
N LEU A 41 -18.72 -3.49 -5.53
CA LEU A 41 -18.27 -2.34 -4.75
C LEU A 41 -18.32 -1.06 -5.59
N ARG A 42 -18.79 0.03 -4.98
CA ARG A 42 -18.86 1.35 -5.63
C ARG A 42 -17.52 1.80 -6.20
N LEU A 43 -17.56 2.48 -7.34
CA LEU A 43 -16.41 3.26 -7.81
C LEU A 43 -16.16 4.43 -6.86
N PRO A 44 -14.91 4.78 -6.54
CA PRO A 44 -14.61 6.00 -5.81
C PRO A 44 -15.02 7.22 -6.63
N ASN A 45 -15.58 8.25 -6.00
CA ASN A 45 -15.83 9.54 -6.63
C ASN A 45 -14.50 10.32 -6.74
N PRO A 46 -13.97 10.64 -7.93
CA PRO A 46 -12.75 11.43 -8.09
C PRO A 46 -12.91 12.91 -7.74
N HIS A 47 -14.15 13.41 -7.70
CA HIS A 47 -14.45 14.81 -7.38
C HIS A 47 -15.52 14.85 -6.28
N PRO A 48 -15.18 14.49 -5.03
CA PRO A 48 -16.12 14.57 -3.93
C PRO A 48 -16.52 16.02 -3.64
N GLU A 49 -17.78 16.22 -3.28
CA GLU A 49 -18.32 17.56 -2.99
C GLU A 49 -18.14 17.98 -1.53
N SER A 50 -18.05 17.01 -0.60
CA SER A 50 -17.87 17.32 0.82
C SER A 50 -16.40 17.57 1.16
N GLN A 51 -16.16 18.60 1.97
CA GLN A 51 -14.81 18.97 2.44
C GLN A 51 -14.10 17.81 3.16
N ASP A 52 -14.84 17.03 3.95
CA ASP A 52 -14.30 15.85 4.64
C ASP A 52 -13.78 14.80 3.66
N ALA A 53 -14.51 14.55 2.57
CA ALA A 53 -14.12 13.58 1.57
C ALA A 53 -12.94 14.07 0.70
N ILE A 54 -12.91 15.36 0.37
CA ILE A 54 -11.76 16.00 -0.29
C ILE A 54 -10.51 15.86 0.60
N GLY A 55 -10.62 16.25 1.87
CA GLY A 55 -9.53 16.18 2.84
C GLY A 55 -9.03 14.74 3.04
N ALA A 56 -9.94 13.77 3.18
CA ALA A 56 -9.58 12.36 3.29
C ALA A 56 -8.84 11.84 2.04
N GLN A 57 -9.28 12.21 0.83
CA GLN A 57 -8.61 11.81 -0.41
C GLN A 57 -7.21 12.42 -0.52
N HIS A 58 -7.06 13.72 -0.23
CA HIS A 58 -5.75 14.37 -0.21
C HIS A 58 -4.82 13.76 0.84
N ALA A 59 -5.32 13.47 2.05
CA ALA A 59 -4.53 12.85 3.11
C ALA A 59 -4.02 11.46 2.71
N VAL A 60 -4.89 10.63 2.10
CA VAL A 60 -4.49 9.31 1.58
C VAL A 60 -3.46 9.45 0.48
N ALA A 61 -3.64 10.39 -0.45
CA ALA A 61 -2.71 10.60 -1.54
C ALA A 61 -1.32 11.03 -1.04
N ILE A 62 -1.24 11.99 -0.10
CA ILE A 62 0.00 12.41 0.56
C ILE A 62 0.66 11.24 1.28
N MET A 63 -0.11 10.46 2.04
CA MET A 63 0.40 9.30 2.75
C MET A 63 1.01 8.27 1.77
N VAL A 64 0.35 7.99 0.65
CA VAL A 64 0.86 7.08 -0.39
C VAL A 64 2.17 7.61 -0.99
N VAL A 65 2.28 8.92 -1.25
CA VAL A 65 3.55 9.55 -1.69
C VAL A 65 4.65 9.35 -0.66
N ALA A 66 4.38 9.72 0.60
CA ALA A 66 5.35 9.64 1.69
C ALA A 66 5.84 8.19 1.90
N VAL A 67 4.91 7.24 1.94
CA VAL A 67 5.21 5.81 2.07
C VAL A 67 6.03 5.31 0.87
N GLY A 68 5.69 5.73 -0.35
CA GLY A 68 6.44 5.37 -1.56
C GLY A 68 7.89 5.85 -1.52
N LEU A 69 8.13 7.11 -1.17
CA LEU A 69 9.47 7.68 -1.03
C LEU A 69 10.25 7.02 0.11
N ALA A 70 9.57 6.67 1.21
CA ALA A 70 10.17 5.91 2.31
C ALA A 70 10.63 4.51 1.86
N HIS A 71 9.84 3.79 1.03
CA HIS A 71 10.26 2.53 0.42
C HIS A 71 11.49 2.71 -0.49
N VAL A 72 11.53 3.78 -1.29
CA VAL A 72 12.68 4.11 -2.13
C VAL A 72 13.94 4.25 -1.27
N ARG A 73 13.88 5.03 -0.19
CA ARG A 73 15.01 5.20 0.73
C ARG A 73 15.38 3.91 1.46
N ALA A 74 14.39 3.14 1.90
CA ALA A 74 14.58 1.89 2.61
C ALA A 74 15.14 0.78 1.72
N SER A 75 14.93 0.85 0.40
CA SER A 75 15.51 -0.12 -0.53
C SER A 75 17.04 -0.17 -0.48
N TRP A 76 17.69 0.85 0.06
CA TRP A 76 19.14 0.93 0.25
C TRP A 76 19.62 0.27 1.55
N ASP A 77 18.73 0.01 2.51
CA ASP A 77 19.06 -0.58 3.81
C ASP A 77 18.24 -1.86 4.06
N ARG A 78 18.92 -3.01 4.07
CA ARG A 78 18.25 -4.30 4.31
C ARG A 78 17.58 -4.39 5.68
N ARG A 79 18.09 -3.70 6.70
CA ARG A 79 17.52 -3.73 8.05
C ARG A 79 16.15 -3.06 8.13
N ALA A 80 15.86 -2.15 7.21
CA ALA A 80 14.56 -1.50 7.14
C ALA A 80 13.48 -2.40 6.50
N LEU A 81 13.87 -3.38 5.68
CA LEU A 81 12.93 -4.15 4.86
C LEU A 81 11.82 -4.85 5.66
N PRO A 82 12.07 -5.48 6.83
CA PRO A 82 11.00 -6.14 7.58
C PRO A 82 9.83 -5.23 7.94
N ALA A 83 10.11 -3.98 8.33
CA ALA A 83 9.07 -3.01 8.65
C ALA A 83 8.22 -2.64 7.42
N PHE A 84 8.84 -2.52 6.25
CA PHE A 84 8.12 -2.23 5.01
C PHE A 84 7.31 -3.44 4.52
N VAL A 85 7.81 -4.66 4.69
CA VAL A 85 7.00 -5.87 4.42
C VAL A 85 5.77 -5.90 5.32
N LEU A 86 5.97 -5.70 6.63
CA LEU A 86 4.88 -5.68 7.60
C LEU A 86 3.84 -4.61 7.26
N MET A 87 4.28 -3.40 6.91
CA MET A 87 3.38 -2.32 6.53
C MET A 87 2.51 -2.68 5.31
N ASN A 88 3.07 -3.32 4.27
CA ASN A 88 2.27 -3.78 3.13
C ASN A 88 1.26 -4.86 3.53
N ALA A 89 1.69 -5.81 4.38
CA ALA A 89 0.82 -6.87 4.88
C ALA A 89 -0.34 -6.32 5.71
N LEU A 90 -0.07 -5.36 6.60
CA LEU A 90 -1.09 -4.68 7.40
C LEU A 90 -2.04 -3.86 6.53
N TRP A 91 -1.51 -3.09 5.58
CA TRP A 91 -2.33 -2.31 4.65
C TRP A 91 -3.28 -3.20 3.86
N SER A 92 -2.76 -4.29 3.30
CA SER A 92 -3.55 -5.27 2.58
C SER A 92 -4.62 -5.88 3.47
N SER A 93 -4.23 -6.34 4.68
CA SER A 93 -5.14 -6.96 5.63
C SER A 93 -6.28 -6.01 5.99
N PHE A 94 -5.99 -4.77 6.39
CA PHE A 94 -7.03 -3.82 6.78
C PHE A 94 -7.93 -3.40 5.61
N ALA A 95 -7.38 -3.23 4.41
CA ALA A 95 -8.18 -2.94 3.22
C ALA A 95 -9.15 -4.08 2.90
N LEU A 96 -8.66 -5.33 2.87
CA LEU A 96 -9.47 -6.51 2.57
C LEU A 96 -10.49 -6.81 3.69
N LEU A 97 -10.10 -6.66 4.96
CA LEU A 97 -11.04 -6.76 6.08
C LEU A 97 -12.15 -5.71 5.97
N THR A 98 -11.84 -4.48 5.54
CA THR A 98 -12.86 -3.45 5.33
C THR A 98 -13.83 -3.85 4.22
N VAL A 99 -13.32 -4.41 3.11
CA VAL A 99 -14.15 -4.92 2.02
C VAL A 99 -15.12 -6.00 2.51
N VAL A 100 -14.65 -6.94 3.35
CA VAL A 100 -15.46 -8.06 3.85
C VAL A 100 -16.42 -7.62 4.95
N LEU A 101 -15.95 -6.89 5.95
CA LEU A 101 -16.71 -6.59 7.18
C LEU A 101 -17.57 -5.34 7.06
N LYS A 102 -17.17 -4.37 6.22
CA LYS A 102 -17.84 -3.07 6.04
C LYS A 102 -17.88 -2.68 4.55
N PRO A 103 -18.48 -3.50 3.67
CA PRO A 103 -18.49 -3.28 2.22
C PRO A 103 -19.09 -1.92 1.82
N HIS A 104 -20.05 -1.40 2.58
CA HIS A 104 -20.65 -0.07 2.36
C HIS A 104 -19.65 1.09 2.52
N ARG A 105 -18.57 0.92 3.29
CA ARG A 105 -17.48 1.90 3.41
C ARG A 105 -16.41 1.71 2.35
N ALA A 106 -16.29 0.50 1.80
CA ALA A 106 -15.31 0.15 0.79
C ALA A 106 -15.64 0.73 -0.59
N THR A 107 -14.63 0.73 -1.45
CA THR A 107 -14.72 1.06 -2.87
C THR A 107 -13.95 0.02 -3.68
N SER A 108 -14.15 -0.04 -4.99
CA SER A 108 -13.34 -0.91 -5.85
C SER A 108 -11.85 -0.53 -5.81
N ALA A 109 -11.50 0.74 -5.57
CA ALA A 109 -10.10 1.14 -5.37
C ALA A 109 -9.53 0.66 -4.03
N LEU A 110 -10.34 0.57 -2.97
CA LEU A 110 -9.91 -0.02 -1.70
C LEU A 110 -9.60 -1.52 -1.87
N LEU A 111 -10.45 -2.24 -2.61
CA LEU A 111 -10.19 -3.63 -2.97
C LEU A 111 -8.91 -3.76 -3.82
N MET A 112 -8.76 -2.91 -4.83
CA MET A 112 -7.58 -2.88 -5.70
C MET A 112 -6.28 -2.67 -4.90
N THR A 113 -6.24 -1.66 -4.02
CA THR A 113 -5.04 -1.41 -3.20
C THR A 113 -4.78 -2.56 -2.23
N GLY A 114 -5.83 -3.18 -1.67
CA GLY A 114 -5.71 -4.37 -0.82
C GLY A 114 -5.05 -5.54 -1.54
N ILE A 115 -5.49 -5.85 -2.76
CA ILE A 115 -4.91 -6.90 -3.62
C ILE A 115 -3.46 -6.54 -3.99
N ASN A 116 -3.20 -5.31 -4.43
CA ASN A 116 -1.85 -4.89 -4.83
C ASN A 116 -0.86 -5.04 -3.66
N HIS A 117 -1.24 -4.61 -2.46
CA HIS A 117 -0.39 -4.71 -1.28
C HIS A 117 -0.21 -6.16 -0.81
N ALA A 118 -1.19 -7.05 -1.01
CA ALA A 118 -1.00 -8.50 -0.76
C ALA A 118 0.07 -9.07 -1.68
N VAL A 119 -0.01 -8.76 -2.98
CA VAL A 119 0.97 -9.21 -3.99
C VAL A 119 2.36 -8.65 -3.67
N PHE A 120 2.46 -7.36 -3.35
CA PHE A 120 3.74 -6.75 -2.98
C PHE A 120 4.31 -7.34 -1.70
N ALA A 121 3.52 -7.48 -0.63
CA ALA A 121 3.98 -8.10 0.61
C ALA A 121 4.51 -9.52 0.39
N THR A 122 3.74 -10.34 -0.32
CA THR A 122 4.12 -11.73 -0.67
C THR A 122 5.40 -11.75 -1.49
N THR A 123 5.50 -10.90 -2.52
CA THR A 123 6.70 -10.84 -3.37
C THR A 123 7.92 -10.34 -2.59
N MET A 124 7.75 -9.37 -1.69
CA MET A 124 8.84 -8.92 -0.82
C MET A 124 9.30 -10.05 0.10
N ILE A 125 8.40 -10.78 0.77
CA ILE A 125 8.75 -11.94 1.62
C ILE A 125 9.62 -12.92 0.83
N ILE A 126 9.16 -13.31 -0.38
CA ILE A 126 9.87 -14.27 -1.23
C ILE A 126 11.24 -13.74 -1.66
N THR A 127 11.32 -12.48 -2.09
CA THR A 127 12.55 -11.92 -2.70
C THR A 127 13.58 -11.44 -1.67
N THR A 128 13.15 -11.05 -0.48
CA THR A 128 14.04 -10.56 0.59
C THR A 128 14.34 -11.63 1.64
N GLY A 129 13.58 -12.73 1.68
CA GLY A 129 13.74 -13.81 2.67
C GLY A 129 13.35 -13.38 4.09
N VAL A 130 12.58 -12.30 4.22
CA VAL A 130 12.21 -11.73 5.53
C VAL A 130 11.24 -12.68 6.24
N GLY A 131 11.60 -13.07 7.46
CA GLY A 131 10.79 -13.95 8.29
C GLY A 131 9.73 -13.20 9.11
N VAL A 132 8.68 -13.91 9.54
CA VAL A 132 7.62 -13.34 10.40
C VAL A 132 8.19 -12.76 11.69
N ARG A 133 9.15 -13.43 12.33
CA ARG A 133 9.80 -12.94 13.55
C ARG A 133 10.56 -11.64 13.34
N GLU A 134 11.19 -11.45 12.18
CA GLU A 134 11.89 -10.21 11.84
C GLU A 134 10.89 -9.07 11.62
N MET A 135 9.77 -9.34 10.97
CA MET A 135 8.70 -8.35 10.75
C MET A 135 8.15 -7.80 12.06
N VAL A 136 7.97 -8.65 13.07
CA VAL A 136 7.46 -8.24 14.39
C VAL A 136 8.56 -7.85 15.39
N GLY A 137 9.82 -7.73 14.96
CA GLY A 137 10.94 -7.31 15.81
C GLY A 137 11.37 -8.33 16.88
N LEU A 138 10.97 -9.60 16.75
CA LEU A 138 11.33 -10.69 17.66
C LEU A 138 12.59 -11.45 17.22
N ALA A 139 13.17 -11.10 16.07
CA ALA A 139 14.45 -11.64 15.65
C ALA A 139 15.58 -10.97 16.43
N VAL A 140 16.30 -11.76 17.22
CA VAL A 140 17.50 -11.29 17.93
C VAL A 140 18.60 -11.10 16.89
N ASP A 141 19.11 -9.87 16.75
CA ASP A 141 20.32 -9.61 15.96
C ASP A 141 21.50 -10.27 16.71
N PRO A 142 22.16 -11.31 16.15
CA PRO A 142 23.29 -11.94 16.81
C PRO A 142 24.48 -10.97 17.04
N LYS A 143 24.48 -9.80 16.39
CA LYS A 143 25.47 -8.73 16.58
C LYS A 143 25.14 -7.72 17.69
N ALA A 144 23.96 -7.80 18.31
CA ALA A 144 23.58 -6.90 19.40
C ALA A 144 24.23 -7.27 20.76
N LYS A 145 24.98 -8.39 20.83
CA LYS A 145 25.68 -8.83 22.05
C LYS A 145 27.12 -8.27 22.19
N SER A 146 27.55 -7.37 21.31
CA SER A 146 28.93 -6.87 21.32
C SER A 146 29.03 -5.34 21.30
N ALA A 147 28.08 -4.64 21.93
CA ALA A 147 28.16 -3.20 22.20
C ALA A 147 28.26 -2.96 23.70
#